data_AF-A0A5D3DCE8-F1
#
_entry.id   AF-A0A5D3DCE8-F1
#
_cell.length_a   1.000
_cell.length_b   1.000
_cell.length_c   1.000
_cell.angle_alpha   90.00
_cell.angle_beta   90.00
_cell.angle_gamma   90.00
#
_symmetry.space_group_name_H-M   'P 1'
#
loop_
_entity.id
_entity.type
_entity.pdbx_description
1 polymer ?
#
loop_
_entity_poly.entity_id
_entity_poly.type
_entity_poly.pdbx_seq_one_letter_code
_entity_poly.pdbx_strand_id
1 'polypeptide(L)'
;MINEMSEDFRVTLDVIRNEITDVNARLNLTMRAMANQALTGGAISVSRVKIPEPKPFCGARDAKALKNYIFDLEQYFKATNTVTEEAKVTLATMHLFEDAKLWWRSRYVDI
;
A
#
# COMPACT_ATOMS: atom_id res chain seq x y z
N MET A 1 34.20 -18.91 42.02
CA MET A 1 33.65 -19.49 40.77
C MET A 1 32.17 -19.20 40.58
N ILE A 2 31.24 -19.69 41.44
CA ILE A 2 29.78 -19.46 41.25
C ILE A 2 29.41 -17.96 41.34
N ASN A 3 29.99 -17.21 42.27
CA ASN A 3 29.66 -15.80 42.47
C ASN A 3 30.15 -14.88 41.33
N GLU A 4 31.26 -15.26 40.69
CA GLU A 4 31.89 -14.51 39.58
C GLU A 4 31.08 -14.69 38.28
N MET A 5 30.60 -15.91 38.03
CA MET A 5 29.72 -16.24 36.91
C MET A 5 28.33 -15.57 37.03
N SER A 6 27.84 -15.40 38.26
CA SER A 6 26.61 -14.65 38.56
C SER A 6 26.76 -13.15 38.27
N GLU A 7 27.93 -12.58 38.55
CA GLU A 7 28.21 -11.17 38.30
C GLU A 7 28.33 -10.88 36.80
N ASP A 8 29.02 -11.73 36.04
CA ASP A 8 29.14 -11.62 34.57
C ASP A 8 27.76 -11.66 33.88
N PHE A 9 26.87 -12.53 34.37
CA PHE A 9 25.49 -12.60 33.88
C PHE A 9 24.71 -11.31 34.17
N ARG A 10 24.89 -10.71 35.36
CA ARG A 10 24.26 -9.42 35.71
C ARG A 10 24.76 -8.27 34.84
N VAL A 11 26.07 -8.22 34.58
CA VAL A 11 26.68 -7.22 33.70
C VAL A 11 26.11 -7.35 32.29
N THR A 12 26.05 -8.56 31.75
CA THR A 12 25.49 -8.82 30.41
C THR A 12 24.02 -8.40 30.33
N LEU A 13 23.23 -8.66 31.38
CA LEU A 13 21.82 -8.27 31.40
C LEU A 13 21.64 -6.74 31.41
N ASP A 14 22.51 -6.03 32.13
CA ASP A 14 22.48 -4.56 32.19
C ASP A 14 22.83 -3.95 30.83
N VAL A 15 23.84 -4.48 30.14
CA VAL A 15 24.21 -4.09 28.77
C VAL A 15 23.02 -4.25 27.82
N ILE A 16 22.37 -5.42 27.82
CA ILE A 16 21.22 -5.68 26.95
C ILE A 16 20.06 -4.72 27.26
N ARG A 17 19.79 -4.44 28.54
CA ARG A 17 18.74 -3.49 28.93
C ARG A 17 19.06 -2.09 28.42
N ASN A 18 20.32 -1.66 28.54
CA ASN A 18 20.77 -0.35 28.05
C ASN A 18 20.65 -0.25 26.52
N GLU A 19 21.03 -1.29 25.77
CA GLU A 19 20.85 -1.33 24.31
C GLU A 19 19.38 -1.24 23.89
N ILE A 20 18.47 -1.95 24.58
CA ILE A 20 17.03 -1.86 24.32
C ILE A 20 16.54 -0.43 24.56
N THR A 21 17.00 0.24 25.62
CA THR A 21 16.62 1.63 25.89
C THR A 21 17.13 2.59 24.82
N ASP A 22 18.35 2.41 24.33
CA ASP A 22 18.92 3.23 23.24
C ASP A 22 18.15 3.02 21.92
N VAL A 23 17.91 1.77 21.52
CA VAL A 23 17.15 1.44 20.32
C VAL A 23 15.75 2.05 20.39
N ASN A 24 15.07 1.95 21.53
CA ASN A 24 13.76 2.56 21.73
C ASN A 24 13.80 4.09 21.65
N ALA A 25 14.82 4.74 22.21
CA ALA A 25 15.00 6.18 22.10
C ALA A 25 15.21 6.62 20.64
N ARG A 26 16.08 5.92 19.90
CA ARG A 26 16.35 6.17 18.48
C ARG A 26 15.10 5.96 17.62
N LEU A 27 14.32 4.92 17.90
CA LEU A 27 13.05 4.65 17.21
C LEU A 27 12.04 5.78 17.43
N ASN A 28 11.84 6.19 18.68
CA ASN A 28 10.93 7.28 19.03
C ASN A 28 11.34 8.62 18.39
N LEU A 29 12.64 8.94 18.39
CA LEU A 29 13.16 10.12 17.71
C LEU A 29 12.93 10.07 16.20
N THR A 30 13.14 8.90 15.58
CA THR A 30 12.92 8.72 14.14
C THR A 30 11.43 8.86 13.79
N MET A 31 10.54 8.23 14.54
CA MET A 31 9.09 8.39 14.37
C MET A 31 8.65 9.85 14.51
N ARG A 32 9.18 10.56 15.52
CA ARG A 32 8.89 11.99 15.71
C ARG A 32 9.44 12.83 14.58
N ALA A 33 10.64 12.54 14.06
CA ALA A 33 11.22 13.23 12.91
C ALA A 33 10.37 13.02 11.65
N MET A 34 9.90 11.79 11.40
CA MET A 34 8.99 11.50 10.27
C MET A 34 7.64 12.21 10.41
N ALA A 35 7.05 12.21 11.62
CA ALA A 35 5.80 12.91 11.88
C ALA A 35 5.96 14.44 11.73
N ASN A 36 7.08 15.00 12.18
CA ASN A 36 7.38 16.42 12.02
C ASN A 36 7.68 16.77 10.55
N GLN A 37 8.34 15.91 9.78
CA GLN A 37 8.55 16.09 8.34
C GLN A 37 7.22 16.10 7.57
N ALA A 38 6.23 15.33 8.01
CA ALA A 38 4.87 15.42 7.46
C ALA A 38 4.19 16.78 7.77
N LEU A 39 4.62 17.49 8.83
CA LEU A 39 4.06 18.79 9.26
C LEU A 39 4.83 20.00 8.68
N THR A 40 6.14 19.90 8.48
CA THR A 40 6.98 20.96 7.88
C THR A 40 7.11 20.81 6.38
N GLY A 41 6.06 21.19 5.65
CA GLY A 41 6.13 22.01 4.42
C GLY A 41 7.19 21.69 3.35
N GLY A 42 7.58 20.44 3.20
CA GLY A 42 8.58 20.01 2.23
C GLY A 42 8.39 18.54 1.98
N ALA A 43 7.26 18.19 1.37
CA ALA A 43 7.08 16.86 0.80
C ALA A 43 8.35 16.55 0.01
N ILE A 44 9.11 15.55 0.44
CA ILE A 44 9.92 14.79 -0.50
C ILE A 44 8.89 14.28 -1.49
N SER A 45 8.67 15.02 -2.56
CA SER A 45 7.93 14.53 -3.69
C SER A 45 8.86 13.48 -4.29
N VAL A 46 8.82 12.28 -3.72
CA VAL A 46 9.07 11.07 -4.50
C VAL A 46 8.24 11.33 -5.74
N SER A 47 8.90 11.59 -6.87
CA SER A 47 8.24 11.96 -8.10
C SER A 47 7.21 10.88 -8.35
N ARG A 48 5.94 11.15 -8.04
CA ARG A 48 4.91 10.13 -8.07
C ARG A 48 4.76 9.84 -9.54
N VAL A 49 5.39 8.74 -9.99
CA VAL A 49 5.40 8.33 -11.38
C VAL A 49 3.94 8.38 -11.81
N LYS A 50 3.64 9.14 -12.86
CA LYS A 50 2.27 9.23 -13.36
C LYS A 50 1.91 7.83 -13.84
N ILE A 51 1.09 7.12 -13.06
CA ILE A 51 0.60 5.81 -13.41
C ILE A 51 -0.38 6.02 -14.58
N PRO A 52 -0.13 5.41 -15.75
CA PRO A 52 -1.06 5.52 -16.87
C PRO A 52 -2.42 4.94 -16.49
N GLU A 53 -3.50 5.62 -16.87
CA GLU A 53 -4.85 5.12 -16.68
C GLU A 53 -5.10 3.91 -17.61
N PRO A 54 -5.88 2.91 -17.15
CA PRO A 54 -6.20 1.74 -17.94
C PRO A 54 -7.15 2.11 -19.10
N LYS A 55 -7.05 1.37 -20.20
CA LYS A 55 -7.88 1.63 -21.38
C LYS A 55 -9.35 1.31 -21.09
N PRO A 56 -10.29 2.15 -21.55
CA PRO A 56 -11.71 1.83 -21.44
C PRO A 56 -12.11 0.57 -22.21
N PHE A 57 -13.10 -0.15 -21.69
CA PHE A 57 -13.72 -1.28 -22.38
C PHE A 57 -15.17 -0.98 -22.77
N CYS A 58 -15.44 -1.01 -24.07
CA CYS A 58 -16.75 -0.65 -24.64
C CYS A 58 -17.71 -1.86 -24.85
N GLY A 59 -17.35 -3.06 -24.40
CA GLY A 59 -18.22 -4.24 -24.54
C GLY A 59 -18.00 -5.06 -25.82
N ALA A 60 -16.83 -4.93 -26.46
CA ALA A 60 -16.46 -5.74 -27.61
C ALA A 60 -16.61 -7.24 -27.28
N ARG A 61 -17.28 -8.00 -28.16
CA ARG A 61 -17.43 -9.46 -28.05
C ARG A 61 -16.15 -10.18 -28.50
N ASP A 62 -15.03 -9.77 -27.94
CA ASP A 62 -13.69 -10.26 -28.24
C ASP A 62 -13.02 -10.69 -26.92
N ALA A 63 -12.73 -11.98 -26.81
CA ALA A 63 -12.13 -12.56 -25.62
C ALA A 63 -10.71 -12.02 -25.32
N LYS A 64 -9.95 -11.65 -26.35
CA LYS A 64 -8.62 -11.05 -26.21
C LYS A 64 -8.75 -9.61 -25.69
N ALA A 65 -9.68 -8.82 -26.22
CA ALA A 65 -9.93 -7.47 -25.74
C ALA A 65 -10.34 -7.48 -24.25
N LEU A 66 -11.23 -8.39 -23.87
CA LEU A 66 -11.66 -8.54 -22.47
C LEU A 66 -10.49 -8.97 -21.56
N LYS A 67 -9.69 -9.95 -21.97
CA LYS A 67 -8.51 -10.38 -21.19
C LYS A 67 -7.50 -9.27 -21.00
N ASN A 68 -7.23 -8.48 -22.05
CA ASN A 68 -6.32 -7.34 -21.96
C ASN A 68 -6.84 -6.29 -20.98
N TYR A 69 -8.13 -5.97 -21.03
CA TYR A 69 -8.76 -5.03 -20.11
C TYR A 69 -8.62 -5.45 -18.64
N ILE A 70 -8.91 -6.72 -18.34
CA ILE A 70 -8.77 -7.27 -16.98
C ILE A 70 -7.30 -7.19 -16.54
N PHE A 71 -6.37 -7.60 -17.40
CA PHE A 71 -4.95 -7.57 -17.09
C PHE A 71 -4.45 -6.14 -16.81
N ASP A 72 -4.84 -5.15 -17.62
CA ASP A 72 -4.46 -3.75 -17.44
C ASP A 72 -4.98 -3.19 -16.10
N LEU A 73 -6.21 -3.54 -15.71
CA LEU A 73 -6.78 -3.18 -14.40
C LEU A 73 -6.00 -3.81 -13.24
N GLU A 74 -5.64 -5.09 -13.33
CA GLU A 74 -4.84 -5.76 -12.30
C GLU A 74 -3.48 -5.08 -12.08
N GLN A 75 -2.80 -4.69 -13.17
CA GLN A 75 -1.54 -3.96 -13.06
C GLN A 75 -1.76 -2.56 -12.47
N TYR A 76 -2.84 -1.89 -12.86
CA TYR A 76 -3.17 -0.57 -12.33
C TYR A 76 -3.47 -0.63 -10.82
N PHE A 77 -4.21 -1.62 -10.33
CA PHE A 77 -4.47 -1.78 -8.89
C PHE A 77 -3.18 -2.03 -8.10
N LYS A 78 -2.26 -2.84 -8.64
CA LYS A 78 -0.94 -3.05 -8.04
C LYS A 78 -0.13 -1.75 -7.99
N ALA A 79 -0.09 -0.99 -9.09
CA ALA A 79 0.66 0.26 -9.16
C ALA A 79 0.09 1.35 -8.25
N THR A 80 -1.22 1.40 -8.07
CA THR A 80 -1.91 2.39 -7.21
C THR A 80 -2.06 1.94 -5.76
N ASN A 81 -1.60 0.74 -5.42
CA ASN A 81 -1.83 0.12 -4.12
C ASN A 81 -3.33 0.10 -3.73
N THR A 82 -4.21 -0.14 -4.70
CA THR A 82 -5.66 -0.25 -4.48
C THR A 82 -5.96 -1.63 -3.88
N VAL A 83 -6.16 -1.67 -2.56
CA VAL A 83 -6.27 -2.92 -1.81
C VAL A 83 -7.72 -3.40 -1.61
N THR A 84 -8.66 -2.48 -1.40
CA THR A 84 -10.05 -2.86 -1.07
C THR A 84 -10.82 -3.31 -2.31
N GLU A 85 -11.61 -4.37 -2.17
CA GLU A 85 -12.38 -4.91 -3.29
C GLU A 85 -13.44 -3.90 -3.76
N GLU A 86 -14.04 -3.12 -2.86
CA GLU A 86 -15.00 -2.08 -3.24
C GLU A 86 -14.35 -1.00 -4.13
N ALA A 87 -13.11 -0.61 -3.82
CA ALA A 87 -12.38 0.38 -4.63
C ALA A 87 -11.96 -0.21 -5.98
N LYS A 88 -11.53 -1.47 -6.03
CA LYS A 88 -11.22 -2.17 -7.29
C LYS A 88 -12.45 -2.27 -8.19
N VAL A 89 -13.60 -2.67 -7.64
CA VAL A 89 -14.88 -2.75 -8.39
C VAL A 89 -15.31 -1.36 -8.86
N THR A 90 -15.25 -0.34 -7.99
CA THR A 90 -15.59 1.03 -8.37
C THR A 90 -14.72 1.52 -9.53
N LEU A 91 -13.41 1.28 -9.46
CA LEU A 91 -12.48 1.73 -10.48
C LEU A 91 -12.60 0.92 -11.79
N ALA A 92 -12.78 -0.39 -11.72
CA ALA A 92 -13.07 -1.22 -12.88
C ALA A 92 -14.36 -0.77 -13.58
N THR A 93 -15.39 -0.38 -12.84
CA THR A 93 -16.66 0.05 -13.41
C THR A 93 -16.61 1.47 -13.98
N MET A 94 -15.74 2.35 -13.43
CA MET A 94 -15.46 3.67 -14.02
C MET A 94 -14.87 3.56 -15.44
N HIS A 95 -14.09 2.51 -15.71
CA HIS A 95 -13.44 2.26 -17.00
C HIS A 95 -14.27 1.41 -17.98
N LEU A 96 -15.51 1.06 -17.61
CA LEU A 96 -16.50 0.55 -18.57
C LEU A 96 -17.14 1.71 -19.35
N PHE A 97 -17.31 1.51 -20.65
CA PHE A 97 -17.92 2.47 -21.57
C PHE A 97 -19.01 1.81 -22.42
N GLU A 98 -19.84 2.65 -23.05
CA GLU A 98 -20.88 2.23 -24.01
C GLU A 98 -21.74 1.06 -23.49
N ASP A 99 -21.90 0.01 -24.28
CA ASP A 99 -22.74 -1.14 -23.99
C ASP A 99 -22.30 -1.87 -22.72
N ALA A 100 -20.99 -1.93 -22.44
CA ALA A 100 -20.50 -2.54 -21.21
C ALA A 100 -20.95 -1.76 -19.96
N LYS A 101 -20.94 -0.43 -20.02
CA LYS A 101 -21.39 0.42 -18.91
C LYS A 101 -22.90 0.34 -18.73
N LEU A 102 -23.66 0.27 -19.83
CA LEU A 102 -25.12 0.09 -19.79
C LEU A 102 -25.50 -1.25 -19.16
N TRP A 103 -24.84 -2.34 -19.57
CA TRP A 103 -25.06 -3.67 -19.01
C TRP A 103 -24.71 -3.73 -17.52
N TRP A 104 -23.61 -3.10 -17.09
CA TRP A 104 -23.27 -3.05 -15.67
C TRP A 104 -24.33 -2.31 -14.85
N ARG A 105 -24.81 -1.16 -15.33
CA ARG A 105 -25.87 -0.39 -14.66
C ARG A 105 -27.17 -1.17 -14.52
N SER A 106 -27.57 -1.94 -15.54
CA SER A 106 -28.78 -2.75 -15.44
C SER A 106 -28.67 -3.84 -14.36
N ARG A 107 -27.46 -4.32 -14.07
CA ARG A 107 -27.21 -5.32 -13.01
C ARG A 107 -27.05 -4.69 -11.63
N TYR A 108 -26.51 -3.47 -11.56
CA TYR A 108 -26.28 -2.78 -10.29
C TYR A 108 -27.58 -2.42 -9.57
N VAL A 109 -28.69 -2.22 -10.30
CA VAL A 109 -30.01 -1.97 -9.71
C VAL A 109 -30.62 -3.23 -9.08
N ASP A 110 -30.12 -4.42 -9.46
CA ASP A 110 -30.61 -5.72 -8.99
C ASP A 110 -29.81 -6.29 -7.79
N ILE A 111 -28.83 -5.54 -7.26
CA ILE A 111 -27.95 -5.91 -6.13
C ILE A 111 -28.27 -5.03 -4.92
#